data_AF-A0A2V5ZFD5-F1
#
_entry.id   AF-A0A2V5ZFD5-F1
#
_cell.length_a   1.000
_cell.length_b   1.000
_cell.length_c   1.000
_cell.angle_alpha   90.00
_cell.angle_beta   90.00
_cell.angle_gamma   90.00
#
_symmetry.space_group_name_H-M   'P 1'
#
loop_
_entity.id
_entity.type
_entity.pdbx_description
1 polymer ?
#
loop_
_entity_poly.entity_id
_entity_poly.type
_entity_poly.pdbx_seq_one_letter_code
_entity_poly.pdbx_strand_id
1 'polypeptide(L)'
;MKPIALAVMLGLSAAVAQADEFDVVDYGIFRSLDPLAQRDEWGTTHQGPQVNATDFAPRYRWRWCYYFKSPEQLLLDPAYVGSMQTALRRLNYYCGPIDGIFSPEVSYAIARLQKNYSMRVTGTLTNPVRRALHMP
;
A
#
# COMPACT_ATOMS: atom_id res chain seq x y z
N MET A 1 39.78 -17.33 12.24
CA MET A 1 38.97 -16.21 11.72
C MET A 1 37.65 -16.68 11.08
N LYS A 2 36.70 -17.35 11.77
CA LYS A 2 35.46 -17.80 11.08
C LYS A 2 34.11 -17.80 11.86
N PRO A 3 34.02 -17.76 13.21
CA PRO A 3 32.69 -17.77 13.86
C PRO A 3 32.11 -16.37 14.16
N ILE A 4 32.96 -15.38 14.45
CA ILE A 4 32.51 -14.04 14.88
C ILE A 4 31.86 -13.27 13.71
N ALA A 5 32.44 -13.37 12.51
CA ALA A 5 31.87 -12.71 11.32
C ALA A 5 30.48 -13.25 10.95
N LEU A 6 30.24 -14.54 11.18
CA LEU A 6 28.96 -15.20 10.86
C LEU A 6 27.88 -14.83 11.89
N ALA A 7 28.26 -14.66 13.16
CA ALA A 7 27.39 -14.15 14.21
C ALA A 7 26.99 -12.68 14.00
N VAL A 8 27.91 -11.84 13.52
CA VAL A 8 27.60 -10.44 13.18
C VAL A 8 26.67 -10.35 11.97
N MET A 9 26.84 -11.19 10.95
CA MET A 9 25.94 -11.23 9.78
C MET A 9 24.52 -11.73 10.15
N LEU A 10 24.40 -12.72 11.05
CA LEU A 10 23.10 -13.19 11.56
C LEU A 10 22.45 -12.19 12.52
N GLY A 11 23.25 -11.46 13.32
CA GLY A 11 22.76 -10.39 14.19
C GLY A 11 22.26 -9.19 13.39
N LEU A 12 22.94 -8.82 12.29
CA LEU A 12 22.50 -7.74 11.41
C LEU A 12 21.22 -8.10 10.65
N SER A 13 21.07 -9.35 10.19
CA SER A 13 19.84 -9.77 9.49
C SER A 13 18.63 -9.85 10.43
N ALA A 14 18.82 -10.20 11.71
CA ALA A 14 17.77 -10.15 12.72
C ALA A 14 17.34 -8.71 13.07
N ALA A 15 18.28 -7.75 13.09
CA ALA A 15 17.98 -6.34 13.32
C ALA A 15 17.26 -5.69 12.13
N VAL A 16 17.66 -6.01 10.89
CA VAL A 16 16.94 -5.56 9.68
C VAL A 16 15.53 -6.15 9.61
N ALA A 17 15.30 -7.32 10.22
CA ALA A 17 13.98 -7.93 10.29
C ALA A 17 12.99 -7.25 11.25
N GLN A 18 13.49 -6.44 12.21
CA GLN A 18 12.66 -5.65 13.12
C GLN A 18 12.62 -4.16 12.76
N ALA A 19 13.40 -3.71 11.77
CA ALA A 19 13.47 -2.31 11.40
C ALA A 19 12.23 -1.79 10.62
N ASP A 20 11.26 -2.65 10.29
CA ASP A 20 10.00 -2.24 9.65
C ASP A 20 8.93 -1.80 10.69
N GLU A 21 9.23 -1.87 11.98
CA GLU A 21 8.34 -1.48 13.08
C GLU A 21 8.85 -0.22 13.81
N PHE A 22 9.25 0.80 13.04
CA PHE A 22 9.49 2.13 13.60
C PHE A 22 8.87 3.21 12.72
N ASP A 23 7.54 3.15 12.58
CA ASP A 23 6.69 4.30 12.20
C ASP A 23 6.36 5.13 13.47
N VAL A 24 7.30 5.19 14.43
CA VAL A 24 7.06 5.73 15.79
C VAL A 24 7.14 7.26 15.83
N VAL A 25 7.60 7.93 14.77
CA VAL A 25 7.71 9.39 14.78
C VAL A 25 7.47 9.98 13.39
N ASP A 26 6.23 10.01 12.89
CA ASP A 26 5.86 11.07 11.96
C ASP A 26 4.37 11.49 12.04
N TYR A 27 4.14 12.79 11.88
CA TYR A 27 3.06 13.58 12.44
C TYR A 27 1.61 13.10 12.19
N GLY A 28 0.94 12.67 13.26
CA GLY A 28 -0.52 12.69 13.36
C GLY A 28 -1.06 11.63 14.31
N ILE A 29 -1.41 12.02 15.54
CA ILE A 29 -1.85 11.19 16.69
C ILE A 29 -2.91 10.10 16.36
N PHE A 30 -3.55 10.10 15.18
CA PHE A 30 -4.62 9.15 14.81
C PHE A 30 -4.65 8.64 13.35
N ARG A 31 -3.65 8.89 12.47
CA ARG A 31 -3.71 8.40 11.06
C ARG A 31 -2.36 8.01 10.47
N SER A 32 -2.16 6.72 10.19
CA SER A 32 -1.00 6.23 9.42
C SER A 32 -0.99 6.78 7.99
N LEU A 33 0.16 7.35 7.60
CA LEU A 33 0.47 7.81 6.24
C LEU A 33 0.77 6.62 5.31
N ASP A 34 1.09 5.44 5.84
CA ASP A 34 1.34 4.26 5.03
C ASP A 34 0.06 3.84 4.29
N PRO A 35 0.03 3.86 2.95
CA PRO A 35 -1.10 3.35 2.20
C PRO A 35 -1.37 1.86 2.47
N LEU A 36 -0.34 1.10 2.88
CA LEU A 36 -0.46 -0.33 3.20
C LEU A 36 -0.70 -0.64 4.69
N ALA A 37 -0.81 0.35 5.58
CA ALA A 37 -1.09 0.07 6.99
C ALA A 37 -2.40 -0.72 7.17
N GLN A 38 -2.36 -1.77 7.99
CA GLN A 38 -3.54 -2.46 8.45
C GLN A 38 -4.37 -1.48 9.28
N ARG A 39 -5.68 -1.38 9.01
CA ARG A 39 -6.57 -0.59 9.86
C ARG A 39 -6.76 -1.33 11.18
N ASP A 40 -6.56 -0.62 12.28
CA ASP A 40 -6.79 -1.08 13.64
C ASP A 40 -7.75 -0.12 14.39
N GLU A 41 -7.83 -0.33 15.70
CA GLU A 41 -8.97 -0.13 16.60
C GLU A 41 -9.43 1.34 16.80
N TRP A 42 -8.71 2.33 16.25
CA TRP A 42 -8.93 3.77 16.48
C TRP A 42 -9.20 4.63 15.22
N GLY A 43 -9.51 4.06 14.05
CA GLY A 43 -9.80 4.89 12.85
C GLY A 43 -10.55 4.19 11.72
N THR A 44 -11.58 4.87 11.18
CA THR A 44 -12.75 4.33 10.44
C THR A 44 -12.55 2.95 9.80
N THR A 45 -12.83 1.90 10.55
CA THR A 45 -13.57 0.77 9.98
C THR A 45 -14.80 1.38 9.30
N HIS A 46 -15.01 1.10 8.01
CA HIS A 46 -16.36 1.24 7.49
C HIS A 46 -17.16 0.19 8.26
N GLN A 47 -17.77 0.57 9.39
CA GLN A 47 -18.80 -0.23 10.07
C GLN A 47 -20.08 -0.20 9.23
N GLY A 48 -19.94 -0.44 7.93
CA GLY A 48 -21.06 -0.81 7.08
C GLY A 48 -21.50 -2.21 7.46
N PRO A 49 -22.77 -2.57 7.22
CA PRO A 49 -23.27 -3.92 7.45
C PRO A 49 -22.55 -5.01 6.62
N GLN A 50 -21.73 -4.61 5.64
CA GLN A 50 -20.91 -5.49 4.81
C GLN A 50 -19.44 -5.19 5.07
N VAL A 51 -18.71 -6.21 5.54
CA VAL A 51 -17.25 -6.20 5.63
C VAL A 51 -16.67 -6.51 4.26
N ASN A 52 -15.70 -5.70 3.82
CA ASN A 52 -15.08 -5.89 2.50
C ASN A 52 -13.92 -6.88 2.62
N ALA A 53 -13.64 -7.62 1.54
CA ALA A 53 -12.48 -8.51 1.48
C ALA A 53 -11.16 -7.76 1.77
N THR A 54 -11.12 -6.45 1.50
CA THR A 54 -10.01 -5.54 1.82
C THR A 54 -9.64 -5.49 3.30
N ASP A 55 -10.60 -5.74 4.20
CA ASP A 55 -10.45 -5.60 5.65
C ASP A 55 -9.77 -6.83 6.26
N PHE A 56 -9.92 -8.00 5.62
CA PHE A 56 -9.35 -9.27 6.07
C PHE A 56 -8.21 -9.79 5.19
N ALA A 57 -8.01 -9.22 4.01
CA ALA A 57 -7.02 -9.71 3.07
C ALA A 57 -5.60 -9.55 3.65
N PRO A 58 -4.81 -10.64 3.68
CA PRO A 58 -3.50 -10.64 4.31
C PRO A 58 -2.55 -9.73 3.55
N ARG A 59 -1.94 -8.79 4.26
CA ARG A 59 -0.90 -7.92 3.71
C ARG A 59 0.45 -8.59 3.93
N TYR A 60 1.33 -8.53 2.92
CA TYR A 60 2.66 -9.09 3.07
C TYR A 60 3.40 -8.34 4.17
N ARG A 61 3.91 -9.07 5.16
CA ARG A 61 4.71 -8.51 6.27
C ARG A 61 5.91 -7.68 5.78
N TRP A 62 6.39 -7.96 4.57
CA TRP A 62 7.55 -7.30 4.02
C TRP A 62 7.21 -6.53 2.74
N ARG A 63 7.40 -5.20 2.79
CA ARG A 63 7.04 -4.29 1.70
C ARG A 63 7.74 -4.60 0.38
N TRP A 64 9.00 -5.04 0.44
CA TRP A 64 9.80 -5.39 -0.75
C TRP A 64 9.14 -6.43 -1.66
N CYS A 65 8.30 -7.33 -1.13
CA CYS A 65 7.62 -8.36 -1.91
C CYS A 65 6.70 -7.79 -3.00
N TYR A 66 6.13 -6.59 -2.79
CA TYR A 66 5.26 -5.94 -3.77
C TYR A 66 6.00 -5.42 -5.00
N TYR A 67 7.29 -5.06 -4.87
CA TYR A 67 8.10 -4.59 -6.01
C TYR A 67 8.41 -5.71 -7.00
N PHE A 68 8.39 -6.97 -6.57
CA PHE A 68 8.60 -8.13 -7.45
C PHE A 68 7.30 -8.62 -8.12
N LYS A 69 6.14 -8.08 -7.73
CA LYS A 69 4.85 -8.47 -8.32
C LYS A 69 4.58 -7.68 -9.60
N SER A 70 3.98 -8.36 -10.58
CA SER A 70 3.47 -7.69 -11.78
C SER A 70 2.25 -6.82 -11.43
N PRO A 71 1.94 -5.77 -12.20
CA PRO A 71 0.73 -4.98 -12.00
C PRO A 71 -0.53 -5.84 -11.96
N GLU A 72 -0.61 -6.87 -12.81
CA GLU A 72 -1.73 -7.81 -12.85
C GLU A 72 -1.89 -8.58 -11.53
N GLN A 73 -0.78 -9.07 -10.95
CA GLN A 73 -0.79 -9.74 -9.66
C GLN A 73 -1.21 -8.81 -8.51
N LEU A 74 -0.84 -7.53 -8.59
CA LEU A 74 -1.23 -6.51 -7.60
C LEU A 74 -2.71 -6.17 -7.70
N LEU A 75 -3.28 -6.15 -8.92
CA LEU A 75 -4.70 -5.90 -9.15
C LEU A 75 -5.59 -7.08 -8.74
N LEU A 76 -5.03 -8.28 -8.61
CA LEU A 76 -5.71 -9.46 -8.05
C LEU A 76 -5.76 -9.45 -6.51
N ASP A 77 -4.91 -8.63 -5.86
CA ASP A 77 -4.88 -8.53 -4.40
C ASP A 77 -5.85 -7.44 -3.93
N PRO A 78 -7.01 -7.80 -3.34
CA PRO A 78 -8.00 -6.82 -2.91
C PRO A 78 -7.45 -5.89 -1.82
N ALA A 79 -6.57 -6.35 -0.92
CA ALA A 79 -5.96 -5.47 0.08
C ALA A 79 -5.10 -4.39 -0.58
N TYR A 80 -4.34 -4.76 -1.61
CA TYR A 80 -3.52 -3.82 -2.36
C TYR A 80 -4.40 -2.82 -3.13
N VAL A 81 -5.45 -3.29 -3.81
CA VAL A 81 -6.38 -2.42 -4.55
C VAL A 81 -7.15 -1.48 -3.61
N GLY A 82 -7.61 -1.96 -2.45
CA GLY A 82 -8.28 -1.12 -1.45
C GLY A 82 -7.36 -0.03 -0.90
N SER A 83 -6.08 -0.37 -0.70
CA SER A 83 -5.04 0.58 -0.33
C SER A 83 -4.82 1.65 -1.41
N MET A 84 -4.83 1.24 -2.69
CA MET A 84 -4.71 2.14 -3.84
C MET A 84 -5.91 3.07 -3.97
N GLN A 85 -7.13 2.56 -3.85
CA GLN A 85 -8.36 3.35 -3.83
C GLN A 85 -8.33 4.38 -2.69
N THR A 86 -7.85 3.99 -1.52
CA THR A 86 -7.67 4.89 -0.38
C THR A 86 -6.65 6.00 -0.67
N ALA A 87 -5.49 5.65 -1.23
CA ALA A 87 -4.46 6.62 -1.60
C ALA A 87 -4.98 7.61 -2.65
N LEU A 88 -5.69 7.12 -3.67
CA LEU A 88 -6.35 7.97 -4.67
C LEU A 88 -7.40 8.90 -4.05
N ARG A 89 -8.15 8.43 -3.05
CA ARG A 89 -9.15 9.22 -2.32
C ARG A 89 -8.50 10.29 -1.44
N ARG A 90 -7.41 9.96 -0.75
CA ARG A 90 -6.61 10.93 0.03
C ARG A 90 -6.09 12.08 -0.85
N LEU A 91 -5.74 11.77 -2.11
CA LEU A 91 -5.30 12.75 -3.10
C LEU A 91 -6.46 13.41 -3.90
N ASN A 92 -7.72 13.17 -3.52
CA ASN A 92 -8.92 13.70 -4.17
C ASN A 92 -9.15 13.28 -5.64
N TYR A 93 -8.55 12.18 -6.10
CA TYR A 93 -8.78 11.63 -7.45
C TYR A 93 -9.92 10.61 -7.51
N TYR A 94 -10.30 10.02 -6.38
CA TYR A 94 -11.30 8.96 -6.29
C TYR A 94 -12.31 9.24 -5.17
N CYS A 95 -13.60 9.10 -5.48
CA CYS A 95 -14.70 9.33 -4.54
C CYS A 95 -15.62 8.12 -4.37
N GLY A 96 -15.30 6.99 -5.02
CA GLY A 96 -16.08 5.75 -4.96
C GLY A 96 -15.83 4.92 -3.70
N PRO A 97 -16.43 3.72 -3.62
CA PRO A 97 -16.25 2.79 -2.51
C PRO A 97 -14.82 2.24 -2.47
N ILE A 98 -14.34 1.92 -1.26
CA ILE A 98 -13.05 1.26 -1.03
C ILE A 98 -13.33 -0.22 -0.81
N ASP A 99 -13.57 -0.93 -1.91
CA ASP A 99 -14.02 -2.32 -1.95
C ASP A 99 -12.92 -3.30 -2.41
N GLY A 100 -11.75 -2.78 -2.84
CA GLY A 100 -10.66 -3.60 -3.35
C GLY A 100 -10.90 -4.11 -4.76
N ILE A 101 -11.87 -3.56 -5.49
CA ILE A 101 -12.19 -3.95 -6.85
C ILE A 101 -11.63 -2.92 -7.83
N PHE A 102 -10.87 -3.38 -8.82
CA PHE A 102 -10.38 -2.50 -9.89
C PHE A 102 -11.50 -2.17 -10.88
N SER A 103 -12.35 -1.20 -10.52
CA SER A 103 -13.46 -0.74 -11.35
C SER A 103 -13.02 0.28 -12.42
N PRO A 104 -13.84 0.55 -13.45
CA PRO A 104 -13.57 1.62 -14.42
C PRO A 104 -13.38 3.00 -13.76
N GLU A 105 -14.06 3.26 -12.63
CA GLU A 105 -13.92 4.51 -11.88
C GLU A 105 -12.51 4.67 -11.28
N VAL A 106 -11.91 3.57 -10.81
CA VAL A 106 -10.51 3.54 -10.35
C VAL A 106 -9.57 3.82 -11.51
N SER A 107 -9.81 3.22 -12.68
CA SER A 107 -9.04 3.51 -13.90
C SER A 107 -9.11 5.00 -14.29
N TYR A 108 -10.29 5.62 -14.23
CA TYR A 108 -10.44 7.05 -14.47
C TYR A 108 -9.75 7.93 -13.41
N ALA A 109 -9.75 7.51 -12.14
CA ALA A 109 -8.98 8.19 -11.09
C ALA A 109 -7.48 8.13 -11.36
N ILE A 110 -6.97 6.96 -11.78
CA ILE A 110 -5.56 6.79 -12.19
C ILE A 110 -5.25 7.66 -13.40
N ALA A 111 -6.12 7.70 -14.41
CA ALA A 111 -5.93 8.54 -15.59
C ALA A 111 -5.85 10.04 -15.23
N ARG A 112 -6.67 10.50 -14.27
CA ARG A 112 -6.61 11.88 -13.74
C ARG A 112 -5.30 12.15 -13.01
N LEU A 113 -4.85 11.23 -12.17
CA LEU A 113 -3.55 11.32 -11.51
C LEU A 113 -2.41 11.37 -12.53
N GLN A 114 -2.40 10.45 -13.50
CA GLN A 114 -1.39 10.42 -14.56
C GLN A 114 -1.35 11.74 -15.33
N LYS A 115 -2.50 12.32 -15.67
CA LYS A 115 -2.59 13.62 -16.33
C LYS A 115 -1.98 14.73 -15.46
N ASN A 116 -2.28 14.76 -14.16
CA ASN A 116 -1.76 15.81 -13.27
C ASN A 116 -0.24 15.71 -13.09
N TYR A 117 0.28 14.50 -12.95
CA TYR A 117 1.71 14.25 -12.80
C TYR A 117 2.48 14.22 -14.14
N SER A 118 1.88 14.68 -15.25
CA SER A 118 2.50 14.70 -16.59
C SER A 118 3.03 13.33 -17.06
N MET A 119 2.34 12.26 -16.66
CA MET A 119 2.63 10.89 -17.07
C MET A 119 1.86 10.52 -18.35
N ARG A 120 2.27 9.44 -19.01
CA ARG A 120 1.45 8.84 -20.06
C ARG A 120 0.13 8.35 -19.47
N VAL A 121 -0.99 8.87 -19.97
CA VAL A 121 -2.34 8.52 -19.51
C VAL A 121 -2.71 7.15 -20.07
N THR A 122 -2.70 6.12 -19.23
CA THR A 122 -3.09 4.75 -19.56
C THR A 122 -4.31 4.28 -18.77
N GLY A 123 -4.61 4.89 -17.62
CA GLY A 123 -5.64 4.42 -16.68
C GLY A 123 -5.26 3.12 -15.96
N THR A 124 -4.02 2.64 -16.12
CA THR A 124 -3.53 1.39 -15.55
C THR A 124 -2.50 1.61 -14.45
N LEU A 125 -2.41 0.65 -13.54
CA LEU A 125 -1.38 0.64 -12.52
C LEU A 125 0.01 0.45 -13.16
N THR A 126 0.84 1.48 -13.08
CA THR A 126 2.21 1.48 -13.59
C THR A 126 3.18 1.90 -12.49
N ASN A 127 4.49 1.61 -12.66
CA ASN A 127 5.50 1.99 -11.66
C ASN A 127 5.55 3.50 -11.34
N PRO A 128 5.34 4.42 -12.30
CA PRO A 128 5.21 5.85 -11.98
C PRO A 128 3.99 6.15 -11.10
N VAL A 129 2.84 5.51 -11.36
CA VAL A 129 1.63 5.67 -10.56
C VAL A 129 1.86 5.16 -9.13
N ARG A 130 2.49 3.99 -8.97
CA ARG A 130 2.86 3.46 -7.65
C ARG A 130 3.71 4.44 -6.86
N ARG A 131 4.73 5.02 -7.49
CA ARG A 131 5.57 6.06 -6.89
C ARG A 131 4.79 7.30 -6.48
N ALA A 132 3.90 7.80 -7.33
CA ALA A 132 3.05 8.96 -7.00
C ALA A 132 2.09 8.71 -5.83
N LEU A 133 1.66 7.45 -5.64
CA LEU A 133 0.81 7.03 -4.53
C LEU A 133 1.61 6.59 -3.29
N HIS A 134 2.94 6.67 -3.31
CA HIS A 134 3.83 6.12 -2.26
C HIS A 134 3.60 4.63 -1.97
N MET A 135 3.19 3.87 -3.00
CA MET A 135 2.93 2.43 -2.91
C MET A 135 4.13 1.61 -3.39
N PRO A 136 4.37 0.45 -2.77
CA PRO A 136 5.45 -0.46 -3.15
C PRO A 136 5.03 -1.43 -4.24
#